data_AF-A0A1F6H9T4-F1
#
_entry.id   AF-A0A1F6H9T4-F1
#
_cell.length_a   1.000
_cell.length_b   1.000
_cell.length_c   1.000
_cell.angle_alpha   90.00
_cell.angle_beta   90.00
_cell.angle_gamma   90.00
#
_symmetry.space_group_name_H-M   'P 1'
#
loop_
_entity.id
_entity.type
_entity.pdbx_description
1 polymer ?
#
loop_
_entity_poly.entity_id
_entity_poly.type
_entity_poly.pdbx_seq_one_letter_code
_entity_poly.pdbx_strand_id
1 'polypeptide(L)'
;MLKVVTDIEEIKKIQRKFEEILIKYSNLEIEANLKGPGFRKLSTLYWSRNHGIYFRIGKHYKTKSEKFWNVFGISQDELDRGGDYRITVQVNFPYVQKKRGKLAGRIAIDENNDIFILHDGSINVSNHPVNFLKFSSAYKGRIIEPEEINDDRKYALVCKVSDNEITMNMISDFVRAVHSAKDIIRDELTRK
;
A
#
# COMPACT_ATOMS: atom_id res chain seq x y z
N MET A 1 11.78 -15.60 11.63
CA MET A 1 12.02 -14.16 11.93
C MET A 1 12.20 -13.41 10.62
N LEU A 2 11.49 -12.31 10.43
CA LEU A 2 11.55 -11.49 9.21
C LEU A 2 12.80 -10.61 9.18
N LYS A 3 13.35 -10.38 7.98
CA LYS A 3 14.46 -9.45 7.73
C LYS A 3 14.10 -8.51 6.59
N VAL A 4 14.25 -7.20 6.81
CA VAL A 4 13.99 -6.18 5.79
C VAL A 4 15.03 -6.27 4.66
N VAL A 5 14.53 -6.33 3.43
CA VAL A 5 15.36 -6.29 2.21
C VAL A 5 15.79 -4.85 1.93
N THR A 6 17.09 -4.64 1.80
CA THR A 6 17.68 -3.33 1.47
C THR A 6 18.40 -3.28 0.13
N ASP A 7 18.65 -4.45 -0.49
CA ASP A 7 19.27 -4.54 -1.81
C ASP A 7 18.29 -4.04 -2.88
N ILE A 8 18.74 -3.10 -3.71
CA ILE A 8 17.85 -2.41 -4.65
C ILE A 8 17.45 -3.28 -5.84
N GLU A 9 18.30 -4.20 -6.28
CA GLU A 9 18.00 -5.09 -7.39
C GLU A 9 17.01 -6.17 -6.96
N GLU A 10 17.15 -6.67 -5.73
CA GLU A 10 16.18 -7.60 -5.14
C GLU A 10 14.82 -6.92 -4.93
N ILE A 11 14.79 -5.67 -4.44
CA ILE A 11 13.56 -4.87 -4.33
C ILE A 11 12.88 -4.71 -5.70
N LYS A 12 13.64 -4.41 -6.75
CA LYS A 12 13.10 -4.29 -8.12
C LYS A 12 12.54 -5.61 -8.63
N LYS A 13 13.22 -6.73 -8.35
CA LYS A 13 12.77 -8.08 -8.74
C LYS A 13 11.45 -8.44 -8.05
N ILE A 14 11.38 -8.23 -6.74
CA ILE A 14 10.18 -8.49 -5.95
C ILE A 14 9.04 -7.58 -6.38
N GLN A 15 9.31 -6.30 -6.64
CA GLN A 15 8.31 -5.37 -7.16
C GLN A 15 7.73 -5.82 -8.51
N ARG A 16 8.54 -6.36 -9.43
CA ARG A 16 8.03 -6.90 -10.70
C ARG A 16 7.07 -8.07 -10.46
N LYS A 17 7.46 -9.02 -9.61
CA LYS A 17 6.61 -10.16 -9.23
C LYS A 17 5.30 -9.69 -8.59
N PHE A 18 5.37 -8.69 -7.71
CA PHE A 18 4.20 -8.11 -7.05
C PHE A 18 3.25 -7.44 -8.04
N GLU A 19 3.81 -6.71 -9.01
CA GLU A 19 3.06 -6.08 -10.11
C GLU A 19 2.39 -7.12 -11.02
N GLU A 20 3.10 -8.18 -11.40
CA GLU A 20 2.55 -9.30 -12.19
C GLU A 20 1.37 -9.97 -11.49
N ILE A 21 1.48 -10.26 -10.18
CA ILE A 21 0.39 -10.85 -9.39
C ILE A 21 -0.82 -9.90 -9.37
N LEU A 22 -0.61 -8.62 -9.04
CA LEU A 22 -1.70 -7.65 -8.99
C LEU A 22 -2.43 -7.56 -10.33
N ILE A 23 -1.71 -7.41 -11.44
CA ILE A 23 -2.28 -7.30 -12.78
C ILE A 23 -3.02 -8.59 -13.17
N LYS A 24 -2.45 -9.77 -12.86
CA LYS A 24 -3.08 -11.08 -13.12
C LYS A 24 -4.47 -11.21 -12.50
N TYR A 25 -4.70 -10.62 -11.33
CA TYR A 25 -6.00 -10.65 -10.64
C TYR A 25 -6.84 -9.38 -10.84
N SER A 26 -6.41 -8.48 -11.72
CA SER A 26 -7.25 -7.40 -12.22
C SER A 26 -8.17 -7.90 -13.33
N ASN A 27 -9.36 -7.32 -13.44
CA ASN A 27 -10.31 -7.65 -14.50
C ASN A 27 -10.69 -6.45 -15.36
N LEU A 28 -10.15 -5.28 -15.04
CA LEU A 28 -10.41 -4.06 -15.80
C LEU A 28 -9.24 -3.09 -15.63
N GLU A 29 -8.91 -2.41 -16.72
CA GLU A 29 -7.97 -1.31 -16.78
C GLU A 29 -8.76 -0.04 -17.17
N ILE A 30 -8.56 1.05 -16.44
CA ILE A 30 -9.32 2.30 -16.62
C ILE A 30 -8.36 3.48 -16.56
N GLU A 31 -8.48 4.42 -17.49
CA GLU A 31 -7.90 5.75 -17.36
C GLU A 31 -8.80 6.62 -16.47
N ALA A 32 -8.29 7.00 -15.30
CA ALA A 32 -9.07 7.77 -14.33
C ALA A 32 -8.22 8.78 -13.57
N ASN A 33 -8.88 9.79 -13.00
CA ASN A 33 -8.19 10.77 -12.15
C ASN A 33 -7.97 10.20 -10.75
N LEU A 34 -6.70 10.01 -10.36
CA LEU A 34 -6.29 9.78 -8.99
C LEU A 34 -6.23 11.10 -8.23
N LYS A 35 -6.86 11.14 -7.06
CA LYS A 35 -6.79 12.25 -6.12
C LYS A 35 -6.08 11.84 -4.84
N GLY A 36 -5.06 12.60 -4.49
CA GLY A 36 -4.37 12.52 -3.20
C GLY A 36 -4.24 13.91 -2.57
N PRO A 37 -3.57 14.01 -1.41
CA PRO A 37 -3.37 15.29 -0.74
C PRO A 37 -2.61 16.26 -1.65
N GLY A 38 -3.26 17.34 -2.07
CA GLY A 38 -2.66 18.39 -2.90
C GLY A 38 -2.42 18.03 -4.36
N PHE A 39 -2.95 16.91 -4.87
CA PHE A 39 -2.82 16.59 -6.30
C PHE A 39 -4.03 15.86 -6.88
N ARG A 40 -4.23 16.08 -8.18
CA ARG A 40 -5.13 15.35 -9.06
C ARG A 40 -4.35 14.95 -10.31
N LYS A 41 -4.44 13.69 -10.72
CA LYS A 41 -3.65 13.18 -11.84
C LYS A 41 -4.37 12.07 -12.60
N LEU A 42 -4.50 12.22 -13.91
CA LEU A 42 -4.91 11.14 -14.80
C LEU A 42 -3.88 10.01 -14.78
N SER A 43 -4.33 8.78 -14.57
CA SER A 43 -3.51 7.58 -14.48
C SER A 43 -4.30 6.34 -14.85
N THR A 44 -3.58 5.36 -15.39
CA THR A 44 -4.06 3.99 -15.54
C THR A 44 -4.25 3.36 -14.18
N LEU A 45 -5.48 2.92 -13.91
CA LEU A 45 -5.89 2.17 -12.73
C LEU A 45 -6.28 0.76 -13.15
N TYR A 46 -5.85 -0.21 -12.35
CA TYR A 46 -6.30 -1.58 -12.45
C TYR A 46 -7.37 -1.81 -11.39
N TRP A 47 -8.44 -2.47 -11.77
CA TRP A 47 -9.56 -2.77 -10.92
C TRP A 47 -9.71 -4.29 -10.75
N SER A 48 -9.87 -4.74 -9.51
CA SER A 48 -10.21 -6.12 -9.20
C SER A 48 -11.59 -6.18 -8.56
N ARG A 49 -12.63 -6.45 -9.36
CA ARG A 49 -14.03 -6.55 -8.87
C ARG A 49 -14.16 -7.57 -7.75
N ASN A 50 -13.54 -8.73 -7.89
CA ASN A 50 -13.64 -9.83 -6.91
C ASN A 50 -13.13 -9.41 -5.53
N HIS A 51 -12.11 -8.56 -5.49
CA HIS A 51 -11.51 -8.08 -4.24
C HIS A 51 -12.07 -6.71 -3.82
N GLY A 52 -12.79 -6.00 -4.70
CA GLY A 52 -13.40 -4.70 -4.45
C GLY A 52 -12.38 -3.57 -4.20
N ILE A 53 -11.21 -3.67 -4.82
CA ILE A 53 -10.14 -2.68 -4.73
C ILE A 53 -9.67 -2.25 -6.12
N TYR A 54 -9.17 -1.01 -6.18
CA TYR A 54 -8.36 -0.55 -7.30
C TYR A 54 -6.93 -0.33 -6.85
N PHE A 55 -6.04 -0.35 -7.82
CA PHE A 55 -4.65 0.01 -7.59
C PHE A 55 -4.00 0.63 -8.81
N ARG A 56 -2.94 1.36 -8.52
CA ARG A 56 -1.94 1.79 -9.49
C ARG A 56 -0.60 1.28 -9.00
N ILE A 57 0.16 0.64 -9.87
CA ILE A 57 1.41 -0.04 -9.52
C ILE A 57 2.55 0.36 -10.48
N GLY A 58 3.80 0.16 -10.07
CA GLY A 58 4.97 0.33 -10.95
C GLY A 58 5.67 1.69 -10.83
N LYS A 59 6.39 2.12 -11.88
CA LYS A 59 7.21 3.36 -11.86
C LYS A 59 6.39 4.59 -12.19
N HIS A 60 6.58 5.70 -11.49
CA HIS A 60 5.95 6.96 -11.87
C HIS A 60 6.68 7.61 -13.07
N TYR A 61 6.21 7.34 -14.29
CA TYR A 61 6.88 7.69 -15.57
C TYR A 61 7.19 9.18 -15.78
N LYS A 62 6.43 10.10 -15.16
CA LYS A 62 6.57 11.55 -15.38
C LYS A 62 7.55 12.26 -14.42
N THR A 63 8.20 11.52 -13.54
CA THR A 63 9.16 12.09 -12.57
C THR A 63 10.42 11.25 -12.60
N LYS A 64 11.59 11.86 -12.34
CA LYS A 64 12.81 11.16 -11.90
C LYS A 64 12.54 10.51 -10.53
N SER A 65 11.55 9.62 -10.45
CA SER A 65 11.03 9.07 -9.20
C SER A 65 12.07 8.17 -8.59
N GLU A 66 12.47 8.48 -7.37
CA GLU A 66 13.38 7.66 -6.58
C GLU A 66 12.65 6.45 -5.94
N LYS A 67 11.36 6.26 -6.25
CA LYS A 67 10.49 5.22 -5.68
C LYS A 67 9.50 4.63 -6.70
N PHE A 68 9.08 3.40 -6.44
CA PHE A 68 7.84 2.85 -6.98
C PHE A 68 6.62 3.55 -6.37
N TRP A 69 5.53 3.68 -7.13
CA TRP A 69 4.34 4.41 -6.69
C TRP A 69 3.13 3.46 -6.55
N ASN A 70 3.13 2.65 -5.51
CA ASN A 70 2.11 1.63 -5.31
C ASN A 70 0.97 2.24 -4.50
N VAL A 71 -0.17 2.43 -5.16
CA VAL A 71 -1.35 3.13 -4.64
C VAL A 71 -2.51 2.16 -4.63
N PHE A 72 -3.26 2.16 -3.54
CA PHE A 72 -4.45 1.33 -3.38
C PHE A 72 -5.63 2.17 -2.90
N GLY A 73 -6.82 1.78 -3.34
CA GLY A 73 -8.06 2.31 -2.81
C GLY A 73 -9.21 1.34 -2.95
N ILE A 74 -10.29 1.65 -2.24
CA ILE A 74 -11.56 0.97 -2.38
C ILE A 74 -12.44 1.76 -3.36
N SER A 75 -13.30 1.10 -4.12
CA SER A 75 -14.45 1.78 -4.73
C SER A 75 -15.72 1.28 -4.07
N GLN A 76 -16.12 1.94 -2.99
CA GLN A 76 -17.46 1.66 -2.49
C GLN A 76 -18.51 2.39 -3.33
N ASP A 77 -18.22 3.60 -3.85
CA ASP A 77 -19.22 4.42 -4.57
C ASP A 77 -18.67 5.36 -5.68
N GLU A 78 -17.35 5.49 -5.86
CA GLU A 78 -16.76 6.55 -6.72
C GLU A 78 -16.79 6.23 -8.23
N LEU A 79 -16.85 4.94 -8.59
CA LEU A 79 -16.85 4.46 -9.97
C LEU A 79 -18.12 4.87 -10.74
N ASP A 80 -19.28 4.71 -10.11
CA ASP A 80 -20.59 4.95 -10.74
C ASP A 80 -20.95 6.43 -10.86
N ARG A 81 -20.23 7.31 -10.15
CA ARG A 81 -20.49 8.76 -10.12
C ARG A 81 -19.56 9.59 -11.00
N GLY A 82 -18.65 8.94 -11.75
CA GLY A 82 -17.68 9.64 -12.62
C GLY A 82 -16.69 10.53 -11.84
N GLY A 83 -16.43 10.21 -10.57
CA GLY A 83 -15.62 11.01 -9.66
C GLY A 83 -14.11 10.77 -9.77
N ASP A 84 -13.34 11.53 -8.99
CA ASP A 84 -11.91 11.26 -8.79
C ASP A 84 -11.72 10.11 -7.79
N TYR A 85 -10.82 9.17 -8.10
CA TYR A 85 -10.48 8.03 -7.25
C TYR A 85 -9.58 8.44 -6.09
N ARG A 86 -10.08 8.32 -4.86
CA ARG A 86 -9.35 8.74 -3.65
C ARG A 86 -8.44 7.66 -3.08
N ILE A 87 -7.15 8.00 -3.00
CA ILE A 87 -6.13 7.10 -2.45
C ILE A 87 -6.44 6.73 -1.00
N THR A 88 -6.63 5.43 -0.76
CA THR A 88 -6.72 4.89 0.61
C THR A 88 -5.33 4.78 1.21
N VAL A 89 -4.36 4.16 0.53
CA VAL A 89 -3.02 3.96 1.08
C VAL A 89 -1.95 3.88 0.00
N GLN A 90 -0.72 4.20 0.38
CA GLN A 90 0.46 4.04 -0.48
C GLN A 90 1.45 3.08 0.18
N VAL A 91 1.96 2.12 -0.60
CA VAL A 91 2.93 1.10 -0.15
C VAL A 91 4.17 1.15 -1.05
N ASN A 92 4.86 2.28 -1.00
CA ASN A 92 5.95 2.59 -1.93
C ASN A 92 7.29 1.97 -1.49
N PHE A 93 8.06 1.42 -2.42
CA PHE A 93 9.42 0.92 -2.22
C PHE A 93 10.46 1.78 -2.94
N PRO A 94 11.73 1.79 -2.51
CA PRO A 94 12.76 2.57 -3.18
C PRO A 94 13.04 2.00 -4.57
N TYR A 95 13.37 2.88 -5.52
CA TYR A 95 13.79 2.51 -6.88
C TYR A 95 15.29 2.77 -7.11
N VAL A 96 15.89 3.69 -6.35
CA VAL A 96 17.32 3.98 -6.33
C VAL A 96 17.86 3.97 -4.90
N GLN A 97 19.17 3.73 -4.76
CA GLN A 97 19.86 3.67 -3.48
C GLN A 97 20.13 5.08 -2.93
N LYS A 98 19.08 5.79 -2.54
CA LYS A 98 19.20 7.04 -1.76
C LYS A 98 18.59 6.86 -0.37
N LYS A 99 19.03 7.74 0.56
CA LYS A 99 18.85 7.65 2.02
C LYS A 99 17.46 7.13 2.41
N ARG A 100 17.46 6.21 3.39
CA ARG A 100 16.37 5.51 4.13
C ARG A 100 15.11 6.34 4.54
N GLY A 101 14.91 7.56 4.05
CA GLY A 101 13.86 8.47 4.48
C GLY A 101 12.52 8.29 3.76
N LYS A 102 11.49 8.01 4.58
CA LYS A 102 10.06 8.32 4.34
C LYS A 102 9.34 7.52 3.26
N LEU A 103 9.77 6.30 2.95
CA LEU A 103 8.91 5.38 2.21
C LEU A 103 8.03 4.61 3.17
N ALA A 104 6.77 4.45 2.81
CA ALA A 104 5.76 3.82 3.64
C ALA A 104 5.72 2.29 3.52
N GLY A 105 6.36 1.71 2.49
CA GLY A 105 6.40 0.27 2.27
C GLY A 105 7.77 -0.32 2.57
N ARG A 106 7.80 -1.55 3.10
CA ARG A 106 9.00 -2.39 3.18
C ARG A 106 8.74 -3.75 2.55
N ILE A 107 9.82 -4.37 2.09
CA ILE A 107 9.85 -5.76 1.71
C ILE A 107 10.65 -6.48 2.80
N ALA A 108 10.14 -7.59 3.29
CA ALA A 108 10.85 -8.46 4.21
C ALA A 108 10.85 -9.90 3.69
N ILE A 109 11.84 -10.66 4.12
CA ILE A 109 11.97 -12.09 3.84
C ILE A 109 12.13 -12.87 5.14
N ASP A 110 11.60 -14.09 5.20
CA ASP A 110 11.86 -15.02 6.31
C ASP A 110 12.99 -16.01 5.99
N GLU A 111 13.26 -16.92 6.93
CA GLU A 111 14.22 -18.03 6.79
C GLU A 111 13.91 -19.02 5.65
N ASN A 112 12.66 -19.08 5.18
CA ASN A 112 12.23 -19.93 4.08
C ASN A 112 12.28 -19.21 2.72
N ASN A 113 12.78 -17.97 2.69
CA ASN A 113 12.73 -17.06 1.53
C ASN A 113 11.30 -16.69 1.11
N ASP A 114 10.32 -16.83 2.00
CA ASP A 114 9.01 -16.27 1.77
C ASP A 114 9.09 -14.74 1.83
N ILE A 115 8.42 -14.09 0.88
CA ILE A 115 8.46 -12.64 0.71
C ILE A 115 7.21 -12.02 1.34
N PHE A 116 7.40 -10.94 2.08
CA PHE A 116 6.34 -10.20 2.75
C PHE A 116 6.40 -8.73 2.39
N ILE A 117 5.23 -8.12 2.16
CA ILE A 117 5.07 -6.68 2.00
C ILE A 117 4.54 -6.10 3.30
N LEU A 118 5.19 -5.05 3.78
CA LEU A 118 4.93 -4.41 5.06
C LEU A 118 4.67 -2.91 4.86
N HIS A 119 3.99 -2.29 5.82
CA HIS A 119 3.72 -0.86 5.83
C HIS A 119 4.05 -0.23 7.20
N ASP A 120 4.87 0.83 7.23
CA ASP A 120 5.22 1.63 8.42
C ASP A 120 5.00 3.14 8.22
N GLY A 121 4.26 3.50 7.16
CA GLY A 121 4.06 4.89 6.77
C GLY A 121 2.98 5.63 7.54
N SER A 122 2.93 6.94 7.32
CA SER A 122 1.74 7.73 7.65
C SER A 122 0.62 7.47 6.64
N ILE A 123 -0.62 7.61 7.11
CA ILE A 123 -1.82 7.64 6.28
C ILE A 123 -2.42 9.04 6.30
N ASN A 124 -3.15 9.42 5.26
CA ASN A 124 -3.85 10.71 5.23
C ASN A 124 -5.32 10.53 5.60
N VAL A 125 -5.79 11.28 6.60
CA VAL A 125 -7.19 11.37 7.04
C VAL A 125 -7.65 12.80 6.81
N SER A 126 -8.59 13.03 5.89
CA SER A 126 -9.10 14.38 5.58
C SER A 126 -8.02 15.43 5.30
N ASN A 127 -7.00 15.07 4.50
CA ASN A 127 -5.79 15.87 4.21
C ASN A 127 -4.83 16.11 5.39
N HIS A 128 -5.09 15.50 6.55
CA HIS A 128 -4.17 15.51 7.69
C HIS A 128 -3.32 14.23 7.70
N PRO A 129 -1.98 14.33 7.69
CA PRO A 129 -1.12 13.17 7.85
C PRO A 129 -1.20 12.64 9.28
N VAL A 130 -1.45 11.35 9.42
CA VAL A 130 -1.48 10.61 10.68
C VAL A 130 -0.33 9.62 10.69
N ASN A 131 0.56 9.73 11.68
CA ASN A 131 1.73 8.87 11.78
C ASN A 131 1.35 7.40 12.06
N PHE A 132 2.30 6.49 11.87
CA PHE A 132 2.06 5.06 12.04
C PHE A 132 1.62 4.69 13.46
N LEU A 133 2.13 5.36 14.50
CA LEU A 133 1.74 5.08 15.88
C LEU A 133 0.23 5.31 16.11
N LYS A 134 -0.29 6.46 15.68
CA LYS A 134 -1.73 6.75 15.78
C LYS A 134 -2.57 5.92 14.79
N PHE A 135 -2.02 5.60 13.61
CA PHE A 135 -2.69 4.71 12.67
C PHE A 135 -2.85 3.30 13.26
N SER A 136 -1.77 2.72 13.77
CA SER A 136 -1.74 1.35 14.27
C SER A 136 -2.68 1.12 15.46
N SER A 137 -2.95 2.14 16.29
CA SER A 137 -3.92 2.02 17.39
C SER A 137 -5.38 1.89 16.91
N ALA A 138 -5.70 2.37 15.71
CA ALA A 138 -7.03 2.24 15.09
C ALA A 138 -7.09 1.11 14.05
N TYR A 139 -5.95 0.56 13.67
CA TYR A 139 -5.83 -0.48 12.66
C TYR A 139 -6.15 -1.86 13.24
N LYS A 140 -7.10 -2.57 12.61
CA LYS A 140 -7.57 -3.90 13.05
C LYS A 140 -6.98 -5.07 12.26
N GLY A 141 -6.06 -4.80 11.34
CA GLY A 141 -5.35 -5.85 10.62
C GLY A 141 -4.12 -6.36 11.38
N ARG A 142 -3.37 -7.26 10.75
CA ARG A 142 -2.18 -7.86 11.38
C ARG A 142 -1.04 -6.85 11.50
N ILE A 143 -0.55 -6.67 12.72
CA ILE A 143 0.71 -5.99 13.02
C ILE A 143 1.80 -7.04 13.17
N ILE A 144 2.96 -6.80 12.58
CA ILE A 144 4.22 -7.49 12.83
C ILE A 144 4.93 -6.72 13.93
N GLU A 145 5.21 -7.40 15.04
CA GLU A 145 5.90 -6.83 16.19
C GLU A 145 7.43 -6.93 16.05
N PRO A 146 8.22 -6.10 16.78
CA PRO A 146 9.68 -6.11 16.72
C PRO A 146 10.31 -7.47 17.07
N GLU A 147 9.62 -8.35 17.78
CA GLU A 147 10.11 -9.69 18.07
C GLU A 147 9.98 -10.64 16.87
N GLU A 148 9.06 -10.35 15.94
CA GLU A 148 8.85 -11.12 14.71
C GLU A 148 9.77 -10.66 13.57
N ILE A 149 10.32 -9.45 13.64
CA ILE A 149 11.17 -8.84 12.61
C ILE A 149 12.49 -8.34 13.22
N ASN A 150 13.61 -8.56 12.53
CA ASN A 150 14.90 -8.03 12.96
C ASN A 150 15.01 -6.51 12.69
N ASP A 151 14.13 -5.71 13.31
CA ASP A 151 13.97 -4.26 13.22
C ASP A 151 13.24 -3.76 14.49
N ASP A 152 13.52 -2.54 14.94
CA ASP A 152 12.96 -1.96 16.17
C ASP A 152 11.53 -1.39 15.99
N ARG A 153 11.01 -1.44 14.76
CA ARG A 153 9.71 -0.86 14.40
C ARG A 153 8.62 -1.91 14.25
N LYS A 154 7.39 -1.46 14.47
CA LYS A 154 6.17 -2.18 14.12
C LYS A 154 5.80 -1.96 12.66
N TYR A 155 5.17 -2.96 12.05
CA TYR A 155 4.69 -2.88 10.68
C TYR A 155 3.28 -3.43 10.56
N ALA A 156 2.43 -2.80 9.75
CA ALA A 156 1.22 -3.46 9.27
C ALA A 156 1.60 -4.45 8.16
N LEU A 157 1.14 -5.69 8.27
CA LEU A 157 1.30 -6.69 7.21
C LEU A 157 0.37 -6.35 6.07
N VAL A 158 0.91 -6.15 4.86
CA VAL A 158 0.13 -5.95 3.64
C VAL A 158 -0.21 -7.30 3.02
N CYS A 159 0.80 -8.14 2.75
CA CYS A 159 0.60 -9.49 2.25
C CYS A 159 1.86 -10.35 2.35
N LYS A 160 1.68 -11.67 2.23
CA LYS A 160 2.71 -12.61 1.78
C LYS A 160 2.64 -12.68 0.25
N VAL A 161 3.77 -12.58 -0.45
CA VAL A 161 3.84 -12.55 -1.92
C VAL A 161 3.96 -13.97 -2.48
N SER A 162 2.80 -14.57 -2.79
CA SER A 162 2.68 -15.84 -3.52
C SER A 162 1.87 -15.67 -4.80
N ASP A 163 2.13 -16.48 -5.83
CA ASP A 163 1.35 -16.45 -7.07
C ASP A 163 0.01 -17.20 -6.90
N ASN A 164 -0.83 -16.72 -5.99
CA ASN A 164 -2.16 -17.25 -5.69
C ASN A 164 -3.09 -16.11 -5.24
N GLU A 165 -4.39 -16.41 -5.23
CA GLU A 165 -5.43 -15.46 -4.87
C GLU A 165 -5.36 -15.03 -3.39
N ILE A 166 -4.74 -15.84 -2.53
CA ILE A 166 -4.54 -15.49 -1.10
C ILE A 166 -3.78 -14.17 -0.97
N THR A 167 -2.77 -13.93 -1.82
CA THR A 167 -2.05 -12.64 -1.85
C THR A 167 -3.00 -11.47 -2.07
N MET A 168 -3.96 -11.60 -3.00
CA MET A 168 -4.92 -10.54 -3.29
C MET A 168 -5.94 -10.33 -2.18
N ASN A 169 -6.40 -11.41 -1.55
CA ASN A 169 -7.28 -11.33 -0.38
C ASN A 169 -6.59 -10.55 0.75
N MET A 170 -5.34 -10.87 1.07
CA MET A 170 -4.57 -10.14 2.09
C MET A 170 -4.44 -8.65 1.76
N ILE A 171 -4.17 -8.30 0.50
CA ILE A 171 -4.08 -6.89 0.07
C ILE A 171 -5.43 -6.19 0.23
N SER A 172 -6.53 -6.83 -0.16
CA SER A 172 -7.87 -6.28 0.01
C SER A 172 -8.20 -6.03 1.48
N ASP A 173 -7.96 -7.02 2.33
CA ASP A 173 -8.17 -6.93 3.77
C ASP A 173 -7.33 -5.80 4.38
N PHE A 174 -6.06 -5.68 3.99
CA PHE A 174 -5.19 -4.59 4.40
C PHE A 174 -5.78 -3.22 4.02
N VAL A 175 -6.17 -3.04 2.75
CA VAL A 175 -6.69 -1.76 2.24
C VAL A 175 -8.00 -1.38 2.93
N ARG A 176 -8.90 -2.35 3.15
CA ARG A 176 -10.16 -2.15 3.87
C ARG A 176 -9.94 -1.81 5.34
N ALA A 177 -9.01 -2.51 6.01
CA ALA A 177 -8.66 -2.21 7.40
C ALA A 177 -8.03 -0.82 7.54
N VAL A 178 -7.22 -0.36 6.56
CA VAL A 178 -6.75 1.03 6.53
C VAL A 178 -7.91 2.00 6.34
N HIS A 179 -8.84 1.72 5.43
CA HIS A 179 -10.03 2.56 5.23
C HIS A 179 -10.83 2.72 6.53
N SER A 180 -11.16 1.62 7.20
CA SER A 180 -11.88 1.65 8.49
C SER A 180 -11.09 2.38 9.58
N ALA A 181 -9.76 2.21 9.65
CA ALA A 181 -8.93 2.95 10.60
C ALA A 181 -9.00 4.46 10.35
N LYS A 182 -9.04 4.90 9.07
CA LYS A 182 -9.21 6.31 8.74
C LYS A 182 -10.53 6.88 9.22
N ASP A 183 -11.61 6.10 9.18
CA ASP A 183 -12.93 6.56 9.64
C ASP A 183 -12.95 6.72 11.16
N ILE A 184 -12.42 5.73 11.90
CA ILE A 184 -12.25 5.82 13.36
C ILE A 184 -11.45 7.08 13.73
N ILE A 185 -10.30 7.29 13.09
CA ILE A 185 -9.44 8.44 13.36
C ILE A 185 -10.13 9.76 12.99
N ARG A 186 -10.94 9.78 11.93
CA ARG A 186 -11.70 10.98 11.53
C ARG A 186 -12.71 11.35 12.60
N ASP A 187 -13.45 10.38 13.13
CA ASP A 187 -14.44 10.60 14.19
C ASP A 187 -13.79 11.09 15.49
N GLU A 188 -12.59 10.60 15.82
CA GLU A 188 -11.82 11.12 16.96
C GLU A 188 -11.34 12.57 16.76
N LEU A 189 -11.05 12.95 15.51
CA LEU A 189 -10.59 14.30 15.18
C LEU A 189 -11.74 15.32 15.15
N THR A 190 -12.96 14.91 14.82
CA THR A 190 -14.14 15.79 14.77
C THR A 190 -14.85 15.97 16.10
N ARG A 191 -14.60 15.08 17.08
CA ARG A 191 -15.14 15.18 18.45
C ARG A 191 -14.32 16.10 19.38
N LYS A 192 -13.21 16.67 18.90
CA LYS A 192 -12.38 17.65 19.62
C LYS A 192 -12.69 19.05 19.16
#